data_AF-A0A6B8KJB6-F1
#
_entry.id   AF-A0A6B8KJB6-F1
#
_cell.length_a   1.000
_cell.length_b   1.000
_cell.length_c   1.000
_cell.angle_alpha   90.00
_cell.angle_beta   90.00
_cell.angle_gamma   90.00
#
_symmetry.space_group_name_H-M   'P 1'
#
loop_
_entity.id
_entity.type
_entity.pdbx_description
1 polymer ?
#
loop_
_entity_poly.entity_id
_entity_poly.type
_entity_poly.pdbx_seq_one_letter_code
_entity_poly.pdbx_strand_id
1 'polypeptide(L)'
;MSAFAFFARRRAGLWALLSLTAAAMATPAAARVEIAIDLSRQRMTVVKNHERPVIWKISSGRGGYETPTGSFAVQRLDADHLSDEYDGAPMPYAIFFSRGLAIHGTYERGLGRPASHGCVRLSVDHARELFSWVEQYGASIEISGFAGYSGYASRAEEDEPGAARVKRSRARRRATPESDDDYLLEYERIMRER
;
A
#
# COMPACT_ATOMS: atom_id res chain seq x y z
N MET A 1 -88.57 24.46 38.83
CA MET A 1 -88.10 23.62 37.71
C MET A 1 -86.90 24.34 37.10
N SER A 2 -85.70 23.84 37.41
CA SER A 2 -84.41 24.45 37.08
C SER A 2 -83.96 24.11 35.66
N ALA A 3 -83.29 25.04 34.98
CA ALA A 3 -82.41 24.73 33.85
C ALA A 3 -81.26 25.73 33.81
N PHE A 4 -80.11 25.34 34.36
CA PHE A 4 -78.82 26.01 34.16
C PHE A 4 -78.26 25.58 32.80
N ALA A 5 -78.03 26.54 31.90
CA ALA A 5 -77.38 26.29 30.61
C ALA A 5 -75.87 26.09 30.81
N PHE A 6 -75.37 24.96 30.29
CA PHE A 6 -74.00 24.49 30.43
C PHE A 6 -73.03 25.33 29.58
N PHE A 7 -71.91 25.71 30.18
CA PHE A 7 -70.82 26.50 29.62
C PHE A 7 -70.04 25.66 28.58
N ALA A 8 -70.05 26.05 27.31
CA ALA A 8 -69.22 25.42 26.27
C ALA A 8 -68.23 26.44 25.69
N ARG A 9 -67.15 26.71 26.41
CA ARG A 9 -66.05 27.55 25.92
C ARG A 9 -65.07 26.66 25.15
N ARG A 10 -65.16 26.69 23.83
CA ARG A 10 -64.27 25.98 22.88
C ARG A 10 -62.80 26.36 23.15
N ARG A 11 -61.96 25.39 23.53
CA ARG A 11 -60.51 25.56 23.52
C ARG A 11 -60.01 25.25 22.11
N ALA A 12 -59.71 26.28 21.33
CA ALA A 12 -58.98 26.13 20.08
C ALA A 12 -57.53 25.77 20.41
N GLY A 13 -57.15 24.51 20.18
CA GLY A 13 -55.77 24.05 20.30
C GLY A 13 -54.95 24.55 19.11
N LEU A 14 -53.95 25.38 19.39
CA LEU A 14 -52.97 25.83 18.41
C LEU A 14 -51.85 24.78 18.34
N TRP A 15 -51.94 23.85 17.40
CA TRP A 15 -50.84 22.93 17.10
C TRP A 15 -49.81 23.67 16.24
N ALA A 16 -48.83 24.31 16.88
CA ALA A 16 -47.65 24.82 16.19
C ALA A 16 -46.76 23.62 15.80
N LEU A 17 -46.91 23.13 14.58
CA LEU A 17 -45.98 22.20 13.95
C LEU A 17 -44.68 22.94 13.66
N LEU A 18 -43.76 22.91 14.63
CA LEU A 18 -42.39 23.35 14.45
C LEU A 18 -41.68 22.34 13.53
N SER A 19 -41.69 22.61 12.22
CA SER A 19 -40.94 21.83 11.25
C SER A 19 -39.46 22.15 11.41
N LEU A 20 -38.77 21.41 12.27
CA LEU A 20 -37.32 21.48 12.43
C LEU A 20 -36.67 20.77 11.25
N THR A 21 -36.47 21.47 10.13
CA THR A 21 -35.66 20.95 9.03
C THR A 21 -34.19 20.96 9.46
N ALA A 22 -33.73 19.85 10.02
CA ALA A 22 -32.31 19.60 10.21
C ALA A 22 -31.68 19.36 8.82
N ALA A 23 -31.13 20.42 8.22
CA ALA A 23 -30.25 20.28 7.07
C ALA A 23 -28.95 19.63 7.56
N ALA A 24 -28.80 18.33 7.32
CA ALA A 24 -27.54 17.64 7.54
C ALA A 24 -26.49 18.25 6.59
N MET A 25 -25.60 19.06 7.13
CA MET A 25 -24.42 19.53 6.40
C MET A 25 -23.53 18.31 6.15
N ALA A 26 -23.56 17.78 4.93
CA ALA A 26 -22.60 16.78 4.50
C ALA A 26 -21.20 17.43 4.50
N THR A 27 -20.31 16.98 5.38
CA THR A 27 -18.90 17.36 5.31
C THR A 27 -18.33 16.79 4.01
N PRO A 28 -17.67 17.60 3.16
CA PRO A 28 -17.04 17.08 1.96
C PRO A 28 -15.99 16.06 2.37
N ALA A 29 -16.04 14.86 1.78
CA ALA A 29 -14.98 13.88 1.95
C ALA A 29 -13.68 14.49 1.42
N ALA A 30 -12.67 14.61 2.29
CA ALA A 30 -11.37 15.10 1.86
C ALA A 30 -10.80 14.11 0.83
N ALA A 31 -10.38 14.64 -0.32
CA ALA A 31 -9.61 13.91 -1.33
C ALA A 31 -8.43 13.20 -0.66
N ARG A 32 -8.34 11.88 -0.81
CA ARG A 32 -7.30 11.04 -0.19
C ARG A 32 -6.86 9.94 -1.14
N VAL A 33 -5.60 9.53 -1.02
CA VAL A 33 -5.08 8.34 -1.66
C VAL A 33 -5.24 7.13 -0.72
N GLU A 34 -5.93 6.10 -1.17
CA GLU A 34 -6.04 4.83 -0.46
C GLU A 34 -5.07 3.82 -1.10
N ILE A 35 -4.09 3.36 -0.32
CA ILE A 35 -3.05 2.41 -0.74
C ILE A 35 -3.30 1.09 -0.03
N ALA A 36 -3.62 0.04 -0.78
CA ALA A 36 -3.79 -1.31 -0.25
C ALA A 36 -2.72 -2.24 -0.83
N ILE A 37 -1.93 -2.87 0.04
CA ILE A 37 -0.84 -3.78 -0.34
C ILE A 37 -1.23 -5.21 0.08
N ASP A 38 -1.20 -6.11 -0.89
CA ASP A 38 -1.38 -7.55 -0.70
C ASP A 38 -0.02 -8.23 -0.86
N LEU A 39 0.57 -8.63 0.27
CA LEU A 39 1.87 -9.29 0.32
C LEU A 39 1.83 -10.70 -0.29
N SER A 40 0.70 -11.40 -0.23
CA SER A 40 0.59 -12.73 -0.80
C SER A 40 0.52 -12.71 -2.32
N ARG A 41 -0.09 -11.66 -2.90
CA ARG A 41 -0.17 -11.45 -4.35
C ARG A 41 0.95 -10.57 -4.91
N GLN A 42 1.76 -9.96 -4.05
CA GLN A 42 2.78 -8.97 -4.39
C GLN A 42 2.20 -7.85 -5.29
N ARG A 43 1.08 -7.28 -4.83
CA ARG A 43 0.37 -6.21 -5.53
C ARG A 43 0.04 -5.05 -4.62
N MET A 44 0.08 -3.86 -5.20
CA MET A 44 -0.46 -2.64 -4.61
C MET A 44 -1.64 -2.18 -5.44
N THR A 45 -2.77 -1.96 -4.79
CA THR A 45 -3.95 -1.32 -5.35
C THR A 45 -4.00 0.11 -4.83
N VAL A 46 -4.11 1.08 -5.72
CA VAL A 46 -4.18 2.50 -5.36
C VAL A 46 -5.47 3.10 -5.89
N VAL A 47 -6.19 3.79 -5.02
CA VAL A 47 -7.40 4.55 -5.35
C VAL A 47 -7.14 6.00 -4.98
N LYS A 48 -7.25 6.91 -5.95
CA LYS A 48 -7.16 8.35 -5.75
C LYS A 48 -8.56 8.95 -5.90
N ASN A 49 -9.06 9.64 -4.89
CA ASN A 49 -10.33 10.38 -4.95
C ASN A 49 -11.55 9.54 -5.41
N HIS A 50 -11.61 8.28 -4.99
CA HIS A 50 -12.66 7.32 -5.39
C HIS A 50 -12.74 7.06 -6.90
N GLU A 51 -11.68 7.37 -7.65
CA GLU A 51 -11.54 6.98 -9.07
C GLU A 51 -11.31 5.47 -9.20
N ARG A 52 -11.23 4.99 -10.45
CA ARG A 52 -10.95 3.58 -10.72
C ARG A 52 -9.58 3.18 -10.12
N PRO A 53 -9.49 2.01 -9.48
CA PRO A 53 -8.22 1.54 -8.90
C PRO A 53 -7.20 1.25 -10.00
N VAL A 54 -5.94 1.61 -9.73
CA VAL A 54 -4.77 1.12 -10.46
C VAL A 54 -4.10 0.01 -9.65
N ILE A 55 -3.53 -0.98 -10.34
CA ILE A 55 -2.88 -2.12 -9.70
C ILE A 55 -1.45 -2.25 -10.22
N TRP A 56 -0.50 -2.23 -9.31
CA TRP A 56 0.92 -2.33 -9.62
C TRP A 56 1.55 -3.56 -8.96
N LYS A 57 2.52 -4.17 -9.65
CA LYS A 57 3.38 -5.18 -9.04
C LYS A 57 4.30 -4.50 -8.02
N ILE A 58 4.56 -5.19 -6.92
CA ILE A 58 5.53 -4.78 -5.91
C ILE A 58 6.55 -5.89 -5.64
N SER A 59 7.62 -5.53 -4.93
CA SER A 59 8.46 -6.50 -4.23
C SER A 59 8.58 -6.10 -2.76
N SER A 60 8.04 -6.92 -1.86
CA SER A 60 8.09 -6.70 -0.41
C SER A 60 9.31 -7.35 0.23
N GLY A 61 9.36 -7.30 1.56
CA GLY A 61 10.35 -7.96 2.39
C GLY A 61 10.42 -9.47 2.17
N ARG A 62 11.63 -10.00 1.94
CA ARG A 62 11.91 -11.45 1.85
C ARG A 62 11.90 -12.10 3.23
N GLY A 63 11.97 -13.44 3.28
CA GLY A 63 12.02 -14.18 4.55
C GLY A 63 13.18 -13.70 5.43
N GLY A 64 12.90 -13.43 6.71
CA GLY A 64 13.83 -12.83 7.67
C GLY A 64 13.86 -11.29 7.65
N TYR A 65 13.13 -10.66 6.73
CA TYR A 65 13.00 -9.21 6.59
C TYR A 65 11.55 -8.82 6.28
N GLU A 66 10.60 -9.38 7.01
CA GLU A 66 9.18 -9.27 6.70
C GLU A 66 8.69 -7.81 6.69
N THR A 67 7.93 -7.45 5.65
CA THR A 67 7.16 -6.20 5.67
C THR A 67 6.01 -6.33 6.68
N PRO A 68 5.86 -5.38 7.63
CA PRO A 68 4.82 -5.48 8.65
C PRO A 68 3.43 -5.25 8.04
N THR A 69 2.45 -6.02 8.52
CA THR A 69 1.03 -5.86 8.17
C THR A 69 0.30 -4.91 9.12
N GLY A 70 -0.80 -4.32 8.66
CA GLY A 70 -1.67 -3.44 9.42
C GLY A 70 -1.94 -2.11 8.71
N SER A 71 -2.54 -1.19 9.45
CA SER A 71 -2.83 0.16 8.98
C SER A 71 -1.71 1.12 9.36
N PHE A 72 -1.24 1.91 8.40
CA PHE A 72 -0.16 2.88 8.57
C PHE A 72 -0.56 4.26 8.04
N ALA A 73 0.05 5.28 8.62
CA ALA A 73 0.02 6.65 8.11
C ALA A 73 1.35 6.98 7.45
N VAL A 74 1.33 7.92 6.51
CA VAL A 74 2.56 8.48 5.93
C VAL A 74 3.28 9.29 7.01
N GLN A 75 4.55 8.95 7.26
CA GLN A 75 5.40 9.61 8.24
C GLN A 75 6.20 10.75 7.61
N ARG A 76 6.75 10.50 6.42
CA ARG A 76 7.60 11.45 5.70
C ARG A 76 7.67 11.09 4.22
N LEU A 77 7.85 12.12 3.39
CA LEU A 77 8.13 12.01 1.96
C LEU A 77 9.57 12.45 1.70
N ASP A 78 10.28 11.73 0.85
CA ASP A 78 11.65 12.03 0.44
C ASP A 78 11.89 11.55 -1.00
N ALA A 79 11.98 12.50 -1.94
CA ALA A 79 12.04 12.18 -3.36
C ALA A 79 13.39 11.56 -3.78
N ASP A 80 14.49 11.90 -3.10
CA ASP A 80 15.86 11.56 -3.49
C ASP A 80 16.60 10.82 -2.37
N HIS A 81 15.87 9.99 -1.61
CA HIS A 81 16.41 9.31 -0.44
C HIS A 81 17.53 8.33 -0.79
N LEU A 82 18.62 8.36 -0.02
CA LEU A 82 19.69 7.37 -0.03
C LEU A 82 19.70 6.65 1.32
N SER A 83 19.73 5.32 1.30
CA SER A 83 19.66 4.53 2.52
C SER A 83 21.03 4.38 3.19
N ASP A 84 21.19 4.99 4.36
CA ASP A 84 22.43 4.86 5.16
C ASP A 84 22.70 3.40 5.60
N GLU A 85 21.65 2.63 5.87
CA GLU A 85 21.72 1.22 6.31
C GLU A 85 22.19 0.28 5.18
N TYR A 86 22.05 0.70 3.93
CA TYR A 86 22.41 -0.10 2.75
C TYR A 86 23.41 0.65 1.86
N ASP A 87 24.48 1.17 2.47
CA ASP A 87 25.63 1.78 1.79
C ASP A 87 25.24 2.88 0.76
N GLY A 88 24.23 3.68 1.08
CA GLY A 88 23.75 4.76 0.21
C GLY A 88 22.85 4.29 -0.94
N ALA A 89 22.28 3.08 -0.87
CA ALA A 89 21.40 2.55 -1.89
C ALA A 89 20.21 3.51 -2.16
N PRO A 90 19.97 3.93 -3.42
CA PRO A 90 18.91 4.87 -3.74
C PRO A 90 17.52 4.27 -3.54
N MET A 91 16.64 5.09 -2.96
CA MET A 91 15.22 4.86 -2.73
C MET A 91 14.40 6.02 -3.32
N PRO A 92 14.34 6.17 -4.65
CA PRO A 92 13.67 7.29 -5.28
C PRO A 92 12.18 7.32 -4.93
N TYR A 93 11.64 8.51 -4.67
CA TYR A 93 10.24 8.73 -4.32
C TYR A 93 9.79 7.95 -3.09
N ALA A 94 10.59 7.99 -2.03
CA ALA A 94 10.33 7.27 -0.79
C ALA A 94 9.17 7.90 0.01
N ILE A 95 8.23 7.03 0.37
CA ILE A 95 7.09 7.30 1.24
C ILE A 95 7.26 6.45 2.50
N PHE A 96 7.80 7.07 3.56
CA PHE A 96 8.05 6.39 4.83
C PHE A 96 6.75 6.18 5.59
N PHE A 97 6.57 4.98 6.13
CA PHE A 97 5.34 4.60 6.85
C PHE A 97 5.59 3.94 8.21
N SER A 98 6.79 3.39 8.47
CA SER A 98 7.11 2.77 9.77
C SER A 98 8.61 2.57 9.99
N ARG A 99 9.21 3.20 11.01
CA ARG A 99 10.57 2.88 11.51
C ARG A 99 11.64 2.77 10.41
N GLY A 100 11.62 3.68 9.43
CA GLY A 100 12.55 3.67 8.29
C GLY A 100 12.12 2.79 7.11
N LEU A 101 11.05 2.00 7.24
CA LEU A 101 10.42 1.29 6.13
C LEU A 101 9.61 2.26 5.27
N ALA A 102 9.76 2.09 3.95
CA ALA A 102 9.14 2.94 2.96
C ALA A 102 8.54 2.15 1.79
N ILE A 103 7.57 2.76 1.13
CA ILE A 103 7.24 2.48 -0.27
C ILE A 103 8.19 3.34 -1.11
N HIS A 104 8.92 2.75 -2.06
CA HIS A 104 9.85 3.52 -2.89
C HIS A 104 10.07 2.87 -4.26
N GLY A 105 10.61 3.62 -5.21
CA GLY A 105 11.01 3.13 -6.51
C GLY A 105 12.26 2.26 -6.44
N THR A 106 12.39 1.31 -7.36
CA THR A 106 13.60 0.51 -7.57
C THR A 106 13.94 0.41 -9.04
N TYR A 107 15.24 0.34 -9.33
CA TYR A 107 15.78 0.01 -10.66
C TYR A 107 15.95 -1.50 -10.87
N GLU A 108 15.75 -2.32 -9.82
CA GLU A 108 15.79 -3.78 -9.96
C GLU A 108 14.71 -4.28 -10.92
N ARG A 109 15.07 -5.29 -11.72
CA ARG A 109 14.14 -5.95 -12.65
C ARG A 109 13.38 -7.08 -11.94
N GLY A 110 12.20 -7.42 -12.44
CA GLY A 110 11.46 -8.60 -11.98
C GLY A 110 10.63 -8.40 -10.71
N LEU A 111 9.93 -7.27 -10.60
CA LEU A 111 8.90 -7.05 -9.56
C LEU A 111 7.81 -8.13 -9.58
N GLY A 112 7.18 -8.36 -8.42
CA GLY A 112 6.13 -9.35 -8.22
C GLY A 112 6.54 -10.52 -7.32
N ARG A 113 7.68 -10.42 -6.64
CA ARG A 113 8.19 -11.42 -5.69
C ARG A 113 8.83 -10.72 -4.50
N PRO A 114 8.80 -11.31 -3.29
CA PRO A 114 9.52 -10.76 -2.15
C PRO A 114 11.03 -10.72 -2.43
N ALA A 115 11.66 -9.57 -2.23
CA ALA A 115 13.07 -9.35 -2.55
C ALA A 115 13.76 -8.30 -1.65
N SER A 116 13.00 -7.44 -0.97
CA SER A 116 13.56 -6.34 -0.19
C SER A 116 13.93 -6.76 1.23
N HIS A 117 14.48 -5.79 1.98
CA HIS A 117 14.71 -5.90 3.42
C HIS A 117 13.58 -5.29 4.27
N GLY A 118 12.34 -5.33 3.77
CA GLY A 118 11.14 -4.91 4.49
C GLY A 118 10.39 -3.76 3.81
N CYS A 119 11.08 -2.94 3.02
CA CYS A 119 10.47 -1.92 2.18
C CYS A 119 9.55 -2.52 1.11
N VAL A 120 8.66 -1.70 0.56
CA VAL A 120 7.78 -2.08 -0.55
C VAL A 120 8.29 -1.40 -1.82
N ARG A 121 8.88 -2.18 -2.71
CA ARG A 121 9.49 -1.67 -3.95
C ARG A 121 8.45 -1.58 -5.07
N LEU A 122 8.45 -0.46 -5.79
CA LEU A 122 7.70 -0.19 -7.01
C LEU A 122 8.65 0.08 -8.18
N SER A 123 8.14 0.08 -9.40
CA SER A 123 8.88 0.72 -10.51
C SER A 123 9.03 2.21 -10.21
N VAL A 124 10.12 2.83 -10.69
CA VAL A 124 10.37 4.26 -10.45
C VAL A 124 9.23 5.14 -10.96
N ASP A 125 8.63 4.79 -12.10
CA ASP A 125 7.48 5.51 -12.63
C ASP A 125 6.24 5.44 -11.73
N HIS A 126 5.89 4.25 -11.24
CA HIS A 126 4.76 4.10 -10.32
C HIS A 126 5.04 4.77 -8.97
N ALA A 127 6.29 4.72 -8.48
CA ALA A 127 6.68 5.40 -7.24
C ALA A 127 6.57 6.92 -7.38
N ARG A 128 7.03 7.48 -8.50
CA ARG A 128 6.89 8.91 -8.82
C ARG A 128 5.43 9.36 -8.88
N GLU A 129 4.60 8.58 -9.56
CA GLU A 129 3.17 8.86 -9.68
C GLU A 129 2.49 8.80 -8.29
N LEU A 130 2.72 7.74 -7.53
CA LEU A 130 2.19 7.59 -6.19
C LEU A 130 2.63 8.75 -5.28
N PHE A 131 3.92 9.05 -5.26
CA PHE A 131 4.49 10.13 -4.45
C PHE A 131 3.80 11.45 -4.73
N SER A 132 3.60 11.79 -6.01
CA SER A 132 2.91 13.03 -6.39
C SER A 132 1.48 13.10 -5.85
N TRP A 133 0.76 11.98 -5.85
CA TRP A 133 -0.59 11.92 -5.30
C TRP A 133 -0.59 12.01 -3.78
N VAL A 134 0.34 11.33 -3.11
CA VAL A 134 0.45 11.35 -1.65
C VAL A 134 0.88 12.73 -1.14
N GLU A 135 1.80 13.40 -1.84
CA GLU A 135 2.22 14.77 -1.52
C GLU A 135 1.04 15.75 -1.62
N GLN A 136 0.20 15.59 -2.64
CA GLN A 136 -0.91 16.50 -2.89
C GLN A 136 -2.14 16.25 -2.00
N TYR A 137 -2.48 14.99 -1.73
CA TYR A 137 -3.75 14.60 -1.10
C TYR A 137 -3.59 13.85 0.22
N GLY A 138 -2.36 13.51 0.62
CA GLY A 138 -2.10 12.57 1.70
C GLY A 138 -2.58 11.15 1.37
N ALA A 139 -2.33 10.21 2.28
CA ALA A 139 -2.71 8.81 2.07
C ALA A 139 -3.07 8.05 3.36
N SER A 140 -3.79 6.95 3.20
CA SER A 140 -3.81 5.81 4.13
C SER A 140 -3.16 4.61 3.48
N ILE A 141 -2.41 3.85 4.27
CA ILE A 141 -1.74 2.63 3.82
C ILE A 141 -2.30 1.46 4.62
N GLU A 142 -2.78 0.44 3.93
CA GLU A 142 -3.20 -0.84 4.51
C GLU A 142 -2.33 -1.95 3.92
N ILE A 143 -1.67 -2.73 4.77
CA ILE A 143 -0.80 -3.84 4.35
C ILE A 143 -1.35 -5.15 4.91
N SER A 144 -1.61 -6.10 4.03
CA SER A 144 -2.26 -7.37 4.37
C SER A 144 -1.57 -8.58 3.73
N GLY A 145 -1.91 -9.77 4.22
CA GLY A 145 -1.37 -11.03 3.70
C GLY A 145 0.04 -11.34 4.22
N PHE A 146 0.69 -12.30 3.57
CA PHE A 146 2.03 -12.76 3.92
C PHE A 146 2.84 -13.07 2.66
N ALA A 147 4.08 -12.57 2.61
CA ALA A 147 4.99 -12.69 1.48
C ALA A 147 5.51 -14.13 1.24
N GLY A 148 5.33 -15.03 2.22
CA GLY A 148 5.87 -16.39 2.16
C GLY A 148 7.34 -16.46 2.58
N TYR A 149 7.75 -17.55 3.24
CA TYR A 149 9.17 -17.88 3.38
C TYR A 149 9.67 -18.32 2.00
N SER A 150 10.41 -17.44 1.31
CA SER A 150 11.09 -17.78 0.04
C SER A 150 12.26 -18.73 0.31
N GLY A 151 11.93 -19.98 0.59
CA GLY A 151 12.84 -21.11 0.72
C GLY A 151 12.18 -22.46 0.41
N TYR A 152 10.84 -22.54 0.47
CA TYR A 152 10.09 -23.78 0.20
C TYR A 152 8.85 -23.62 -0.71
N ALA A 153 8.44 -22.39 -1.06
CA ALA A 153 7.22 -22.16 -1.84
C ALA A 153 7.39 -22.34 -3.37
N SER A 154 8.58 -22.72 -3.86
CA SER A 154 8.81 -23.01 -5.29
C SER A 154 8.46 -24.45 -5.70
N ARG A 155 7.66 -25.18 -4.91
CA ARG A 155 7.16 -26.52 -5.28
C ARG A 155 5.64 -26.70 -5.13
N ALA A 156 4.86 -25.65 -5.28
CA ALA A 156 3.40 -25.76 -5.43
C ALA A 156 2.97 -25.53 -6.88
N GLU A 157 3.69 -26.16 -7.81
CA GLU A 157 3.13 -26.65 -9.07
C GLU A 157 3.42 -28.16 -9.03
N GLU A 158 2.36 -28.97 -8.92
CA GLU A 158 2.48 -30.43 -8.90
C GLU A 158 2.98 -30.93 -10.25
N ASP A 159 3.97 -31.84 -10.23
CA ASP A 159 4.37 -32.60 -11.41
C ASP A 159 3.79 -34.03 -11.40
N GLU A 160 3.19 -34.38 -12.55
CA GLU A 160 2.58 -35.66 -12.95
C GLU A 160 3.32 -36.93 -12.46
N PRO A 161 2.60 -38.04 -12.18
CA PRO A 161 3.21 -39.23 -11.61
C PRO A 161 3.98 -40.04 -12.65
N GLY A 162 5.32 -40.01 -12.57
CA GLY A 162 6.14 -41.10 -13.11
C GLY A 162 7.47 -40.70 -13.74
N ALA A 163 8.56 -40.76 -12.97
CA ALA A 163 9.86 -41.24 -13.47
C ALA A 163 10.81 -41.48 -12.28
N ALA A 164 11.45 -42.66 -12.29
CA ALA A 164 12.32 -43.13 -11.21
C ALA A 164 13.73 -42.50 -11.21
N ARG A 165 14.16 -42.10 -10.01
CA ARG A 165 15.49 -42.18 -9.37
C ARG A 165 16.76 -42.14 -10.25
N VAL A 166 17.58 -41.09 -10.06
CA VAL A 166 19.06 -41.20 -10.01
C VAL A 166 19.61 -40.33 -8.87
N LYS A 167 20.35 -40.96 -7.94
CA LYS A 167 21.16 -40.26 -6.93
C LYS A 167 22.45 -39.77 -7.58
N ARG A 168 22.74 -38.46 -7.54
CA ARG A 168 24.12 -37.96 -7.64
C ARG A 168 24.38 -36.88 -6.59
N SER A 169 25.41 -37.15 -5.81
CA SER A 169 25.92 -36.40 -4.67
C SER A 169 26.93 -35.33 -5.08
N ARG A 170 26.93 -34.23 -4.32
CA ARG A 170 28.00 -33.23 -4.10
C ARG A 170 28.50 -32.47 -5.34
N ALA A 171 28.35 -31.14 -5.33
CA ALA A 171 29.43 -30.24 -4.91
C ALA A 171 29.00 -28.77 -5.09
N ARG A 172 29.41 -27.96 -4.12
CA ARG A 172 29.35 -26.49 -4.11
C ARG A 172 29.69 -25.88 -5.47
N ARG A 173 28.79 -25.03 -6.00
CA ARG A 173 29.15 -23.71 -6.56
C ARG A 173 28.08 -22.71 -6.14
N ARG A 174 28.52 -21.75 -5.34
CA ARG A 174 27.80 -20.55 -4.92
C ARG A 174 27.88 -19.57 -6.10
N ALA A 175 26.73 -19.17 -6.63
CA ALA A 175 26.54 -18.12 -7.64
C ALA A 175 25.02 -17.86 -7.70
N THR A 176 24.46 -16.65 -7.58
CA THR A 176 24.97 -15.27 -7.68
C THR A 176 24.09 -14.32 -6.84
N PRO A 177 24.65 -13.33 -6.13
CA PRO A 177 23.96 -12.05 -5.94
C PRO A 177 24.00 -11.33 -7.29
N GLU A 178 22.84 -10.99 -7.83
CA GLU A 178 22.71 -9.98 -8.89
C GLU A 178 23.28 -8.69 -8.28
N SER A 179 24.49 -8.32 -8.71
CA SER A 179 25.41 -7.48 -7.96
C SER A 179 24.95 -6.03 -7.87
N ASP A 180 25.06 -5.46 -6.67
CA ASP A 180 24.79 -4.05 -6.35
C ASP A 180 25.48 -3.06 -7.34
N ASP A 181 26.55 -3.49 -8.02
CA ASP A 181 27.27 -2.72 -9.04
C ASP A 181 26.41 -2.35 -10.28
N ASP A 182 25.53 -3.24 -10.77
CA ASP A 182 24.68 -2.97 -11.95
C ASP A 182 23.61 -1.91 -11.60
N TYR A 183 23.13 -1.94 -10.35
CA TYR A 183 22.17 -1.00 -9.80
C TYR A 183 22.76 0.41 -9.68
N LEU A 184 24.00 0.52 -9.21
CA LEU A 184 24.70 1.80 -9.08
C LEU A 184 25.07 2.41 -10.44
N LEU A 185 25.48 1.59 -11.42
CA LEU A 185 25.81 2.07 -12.77
C LEU A 185 24.58 2.60 -13.52
N GLU A 186 23.45 1.90 -13.41
CA GLU A 186 22.19 2.36 -14.00
C GLU A 186 21.68 3.63 -13.30
N TYR A 187 21.85 3.73 -11.97
CA TYR A 187 21.57 4.95 -11.20
C TYR A 187 22.41 6.15 -11.69
N GLU A 188 23.74 6.00 -11.77
CA GLU A 188 24.60 7.10 -12.22
C GLU A 188 24.28 7.55 -13.64
N ARG A 189 23.85 6.62 -14.51
CA ARG A 189 23.40 6.94 -15.87
C ARG A 189 22.12 7.78 -15.83
N ILE A 190 21.11 7.36 -15.08
CA ILE A 190 19.80 8.04 -15.00
C ILE A 190 19.90 9.41 -14.32
N MET A 191 20.70 9.55 -13.25
CA MET A 191 20.90 10.83 -12.58
C MET A 191 21.69 11.84 -13.43
N ARG A 192 22.51 11.37 -14.37
CA ARG A 192 23.21 12.23 -15.34
C ARG A 192 22.33 12.68 -16.52
N GLU A 193 21.20 12.02 -16.76
CA GLU A 193 20.28 12.28 -17.88
C GLU A 193 19.07 13.17 -17.50
N ARG A 194 19.02 13.67 -16.25
CA ARG A 194 18.04 14.68 -15.78
C ARG A 194 18.62 16.08 -15.77
#